data_AF-A0A813E8A2-F1
#
_entry.id   AF-A0A813E8A2-F1
#
_cell.length_a   1.000
_cell.length_b   1.000
_cell.length_c   1.000
_cell.angle_alpha   90.00
_cell.angle_beta   90.00
_cell.angle_gamma   90.00
#
_symmetry.space_group_name_H-M   'P 1'
#
loop_
_entity.id
_entity.type
_entity.pdbx_description
1 polymer ?
#
loop_
_entity_poly.entity_id
_entity_poly.type
_entity_poly.pdbx_seq_one_letter_code
_entity_poly.pdbx_strand_id
1 'polypeptide(L)'
;MGRAAEALRSATESLELVRALLSDRQPLTGSLARRLCEREGDALLAVVQCHLACKDFEKALESGTEAHTRFRSSGDARREAAALTAV
;
A
#
# COMPACT_ATOMS: atom_id res chain seq x y z
N MET A 1 22.90 2.65 3.10
CA MET A 1 22.20 1.38 3.29
C MET A 1 21.16 1.40 4.42
N GLY A 2 21.41 2.03 5.58
CA GLY A 2 20.45 1.97 6.71
C GLY A 2 19.08 2.64 6.52
N ARG A 3 19.04 3.83 5.90
CA ARG A 3 17.78 4.63 5.81
C ARG A 3 16.69 3.98 4.94
N ALA A 4 17.07 3.28 3.88
CA ALA A 4 16.11 2.60 3.00
C ALA A 4 15.51 1.35 3.67
N ALA A 5 16.33 0.59 4.43
CA ALA A 5 15.87 -0.56 5.19
C ALA A 5 14.97 -0.15 6.37
N GLU A 6 15.27 0.98 7.02
CA GLU A 6 14.43 1.55 8.07
C GLU A 6 13.10 2.09 7.53
N ALA A 7 13.13 2.79 6.39
CA ALA A 7 11.93 3.24 5.69
C ALA A 7 11.05 2.07 5.24
N LEU A 8 11.66 1.00 4.70
CA LEU A 8 10.95 -0.22 4.32
C LEU A 8 10.27 -0.85 5.54
N ARG A 9 10.98 -0.96 6.67
CA ARG A 9 10.42 -1.51 7.90
C ARG A 9 9.19 -0.70 8.36
N SER A 10 9.33 0.62 8.44
CA SER A 10 8.24 1.51 8.86
C SER A 10 7.02 1.45 7.92
N ALA A 11 7.27 1.36 6.61
CA ALA A 11 6.21 1.23 5.61
C ALA A 11 5.47 -0.11 5.73
N THR A 12 6.20 -1.21 5.96
CA THR A 12 5.63 -2.54 6.17
C THR A 12 4.81 -2.61 7.47
N GLU A 13 5.32 -2.06 8.57
CA GLU A 13 4.57 -2.00 9.85
C GLU A 13 3.26 -1.22 9.70
N SER A 14 3.29 -0.09 8.97
CA SER A 14 2.09 0.69 8.70
C SER A 14 1.06 -0.09 7.87
N LEU A 15 1.52 -0.84 6.86
CA LEU A 15 0.67 -1.69 6.04
C LEU A 15 0.00 -2.80 6.86
N GLU A 16 0.76 -3.47 7.72
CA GLU A 16 0.24 -4.53 8.59
C GLU A 16 -0.83 -4.00 9.56
N LEU A 17 -0.62 -2.81 10.12
CA LEU A 17 -1.59 -2.18 11.01
C LEU A 17 -2.90 -1.85 10.29
N VAL A 18 -2.84 -1.33 9.06
CA VAL A 18 -4.05 -1.06 8.26
C VAL A 18 -4.78 -2.36 7.91
N ARG A 19 -4.06 -3.43 7.55
CA ARG A 19 -4.64 -4.76 7.29
C ARG A 19 -5.28 -5.37 8.52
N ALA A 20 -4.68 -5.19 9.70
CA ALA A 20 -5.25 -5.64 10.96
C ALA A 20 -6.58 -4.92 11.25
N LEU A 21 -6.63 -3.61 11.06
CA LEU A 21 -7.86 -2.80 11.22
C LEU A 21 -8.96 -3.16 10.22
N LEU A 22 -8.60 -3.56 9.00
CA LEU A 22 -9.55 -4.06 7.99
C LEU A 22 -10.06 -5.47 8.31
N SER A 23 -9.21 -6.29 8.92
CA SER A 23 -9.56 -7.67 9.29
C SER A 23 -10.40 -7.75 10.55
N ASP A 24 -10.21 -6.78 11.47
CA ASP A 24 -11.06 -6.62 12.63
C ASP A 24 -12.47 -6.24 12.16
N ARG A 25 -13.41 -7.19 12.29
CA ARG A 25 -14.77 -7.14 11.73
C ARG A 25 -15.69 -6.15 12.46
N GLN A 26 -15.20 -4.96 12.78
CA GLN A 26 -16.09 -3.88 13.15
C GLN A 26 -16.96 -3.54 11.93
N PRO A 27 -18.24 -3.17 12.10
CA PRO A 27 -19.03 -2.62 11.02
C PRO A 27 -18.43 -1.26 10.65
N LEU A 28 -17.36 -1.31 9.84
CA LEU A 28 -16.75 -0.14 9.25
C LEU A 28 -17.85 0.52 8.43
N THR A 29 -18.22 1.75 8.82
CA THR A 29 -19.08 2.58 7.97
C THR A 29 -18.42 2.67 6.59
N GLY A 30 -19.21 2.68 5.50
CA GLY A 30 -18.65 2.65 4.15
C GLY A 30 -17.61 3.74 3.86
N SER A 31 -17.68 4.88 4.57
CA SER A 31 -16.69 5.95 4.54
C SER A 31 -15.37 5.62 5.25
N LEU A 32 -15.40 4.86 6.34
CA LEU A 32 -14.21 4.40 7.06
C LEU A 32 -13.50 3.27 6.31
N ALA A 33 -14.25 2.30 5.79
CA ALA A 33 -13.71 1.22 4.95
C ALA A 33 -12.98 1.79 3.73
N ARG A 34 -13.60 2.76 3.04
CA ARG A 34 -12.97 3.44 1.89
C ARG A 34 -11.66 4.14 2.29
N ARG A 35 -11.65 4.88 3.40
CA ARG A 35 -10.45 5.56 3.91
C ARG A 35 -9.34 4.57 4.28
N LEU A 36 -9.68 3.41 4.84
CA LEU A 36 -8.70 2.37 5.17
C LEU A 36 -8.12 1.73 3.91
N CYS A 37 -8.93 1.44 2.89
CA CYS A 37 -8.43 0.97 1.59
C CYS A 37 -7.50 2.00 0.93
N GLU A 38 -7.84 3.29 0.98
CA GLU A 38 -6.97 4.36 0.49
C GLU A 38 -5.63 4.41 1.24
N ARG A 39 -5.65 4.25 2.56
CA ARG A 39 -4.44 4.19 3.40
C ARG A 39 -3.61 2.94 3.15
N GLU A 40 -4.25 1.80 2.91
CA GLU A 40 -3.56 0.55 2.56
C GLU A 40 -2.80 0.72 1.24
N GLY A 41 -3.45 1.31 0.23
CA GLY A 41 -2.81 1.61 -1.05
C GLY A 41 -1.66 2.61 -0.92
N ASP A 42 -1.82 3.70 -0.15
CA ASP A 42 -0.75 4.67 0.10
C ASP A 42 0.48 4.01 0.78
N ALA A 43 0.25 3.08 1.72
CA ALA A 43 1.31 2.32 2.38
C ALA A 43 2.01 1.35 1.42
N LEU A 44 1.26 0.67 0.55
CA LEU A 44 1.82 -0.19 -0.49
C LEU A 44 2.72 0.59 -1.47
N LEU A 45 2.34 1.80 -1.86
CA LEU A 45 3.19 2.66 -2.71
C LEU A 45 4.51 3.02 -2.02
N ALA A 46 4.49 3.29 -0.72
CA ALA A 46 5.72 3.53 0.04
C ALA A 46 6.63 2.28 0.07
N VAL A 47 6.05 1.08 0.18
CA VAL A 47 6.79 -0.19 0.09
C VAL A 47 7.39 -0.39 -1.31
N VAL A 48 6.64 -0.09 -2.38
CA VAL A 48 7.14 -0.11 -3.77
C VAL A 48 8.37 0.78 -3.92
N GLN A 49 8.29 2.03 -3.48
CA GLN A 49 9.40 2.98 -3.56
C GLN A 49 10.63 2.51 -2.78
N CYS A 50 10.43 1.89 -1.61
CA CYS A 50 11.52 1.33 -0.83
C CYS A 50 12.18 0.13 -1.54
N HIS A 51 11.39 -0.78 -2.12
CA HIS A 51 11.93 -1.91 -2.89
C HIS A 51 12.68 -1.45 -4.14
N LEU A 52 12.18 -0.44 -4.87
CA LEU A 52 12.90 0.16 -6.00
C LEU A 52 14.24 0.78 -5.56
N ALA A 53 14.27 1.49 -4.43
CA ALA A 53 15.50 2.04 -3.88
C ALA A 53 16.52 0.94 -3.47
N CYS A 54 16.03 -0.22 -3.03
CA CYS A 54 16.82 -1.41 -2.74
C CYS A 54 17.15 -2.25 -3.99
N LYS A 55 16.62 -1.89 -5.17
CA LYS A 55 16.71 -2.64 -6.43
C LYS A 55 16.05 -4.04 -6.39
N ASP A 56 15.13 -4.25 -5.47
CA ASP A 56 14.28 -5.45 -5.39
C ASP A 56 13.05 -5.28 -6.30
N PHE A 57 13.27 -5.32 -7.61
CA PHE A 57 12.23 -5.03 -8.61
C PHE A 57 11.05 -6.01 -8.57
N GLU A 58 11.30 -7.28 -8.25
CA GLU A 58 10.26 -8.31 -8.13
C GLU A 58 9.24 -7.95 -7.04
N LYS A 59 9.74 -7.59 -5.85
CA LYS A 59 8.88 -7.17 -4.74
C LYS A 59 8.20 -5.82 -4.97
N ALA A 60 8.84 -4.93 -5.72
CA ALA A 60 8.22 -3.67 -6.14
C ALA A 60 7.02 -3.93 -7.07
N LEU A 61 7.16 -4.84 -8.04
CA LEU A 61 6.08 -5.27 -8.94
C LEU A 61 4.91 -5.91 -8.18
N GLU A 62 5.20 -6.83 -7.25
CA GLU A 62 4.18 -7.47 -6.42
C GLU A 62 3.40 -6.43 -5.60
N SER A 63 4.12 -5.55 -4.89
CA SER A 63 3.52 -4.52 -4.03
C SER A 63 2.70 -3.52 -4.84
N GLY A 64 3.15 -3.15 -6.05
CA GLY A 64 2.42 -2.24 -6.93
C GLY A 64 1.15 -2.86 -7.51
N THR A 65 1.19 -4.15 -7.84
CA THR A 65 0.02 -4.92 -8.30
C THR A 65 -1.03 -5.02 -7.19
N GLU A 66 -0.59 -5.21 -5.94
CA GLU A 66 -1.49 -5.23 -4.79
C GLU A 66 -2.11 -3.85 -4.54
N ALA A 67 -1.33 -2.76 -4.59
CA ALA A 67 -1.82 -1.39 -4.45
C ALA A 67 -2.92 -1.08 -5.48
N HIS A 68 -2.68 -1.47 -6.72
CA HIS A 68 -3.61 -1.32 -7.83
C HIS A 68 -4.95 -2.02 -7.56
N THR A 69 -4.91 -3.26 -7.06
CA THR A 69 -6.10 -4.04 -6.74
C THR A 69 -6.93 -3.38 -5.62
N ARG A 70 -6.27 -2.77 -4.63
CA ARG A 70 -6.91 -2.04 -3.52
C ARG A 70 -7.57 -0.74 -4.01
N PHE A 71 -6.88 0.05 -4.82
CA PHE A 71 -7.44 1.29 -5.37
C PHE A 71 -8.63 1.03 -6.28
N ARG A 72 -8.56 0.01 -7.14
CA ARG A 72 -9.69 -0.43 -7.96
C ARG A 72 -10.90 -0.81 -7.13
N SER A 73 -10.70 -1.58 -6.05
CA SER A 73 -11.78 -1.99 -5.14
C SER A 73 -12.41 -0.81 -4.39
N SER A 74 -11.69 0.31 -4.25
CA SER A 74 -12.18 1.55 -3.63
C SER A 74 -12.84 2.55 -4.61
N GLY A 75 -12.67 2.33 -5.92
CA GLY A 75 -13.16 3.24 -6.97
C GLY A 75 -12.29 4.50 -7.20
N ASP A 76 -11.09 4.57 -6.64
CA ASP A 76 -10.18 5.73 -6.78
C ASP A 76 -9.28 5.60 -8.03
N ALA A 77 -9.80 6.00 -9.18
CA ALA A 77 -9.12 5.90 -10.48
C ALA A 77 -7.84 6.75 -10.59
N ARG A 78 -7.69 7.82 -9.80
CA ARG A 78 -6.44 8.62 -9.80
C ARG A 78 -5.32 7.88 -9.10
N ARG A 79 -5.61 7.22 -7.99
CA ARG A 79 -4.64 6.41 -7.27
C ARG A 79 -4.37 5.08 -7.96
N GLU A 80 -5.34 4.55 -8.71
CA GLU A 80 -5.15 3.41 -9.61
C GLU A 80 -4.03 3.70 -10.64
N ALA A 81 -4.09 4.86 -11.30
CA ALA A 81 -3.04 5.27 -12.23
C ALA A 81 -1.67 5.46 -11.56
N ALA A 82 -1.65 6.03 -10.35
CA ALA A 82 -0.41 6.24 -9.60
C ALA A 82 0.31 4.92 -9.27
N ALA A 83 -0.44 3.85 -8.93
CA ALA A 83 0.13 2.54 -8.62
C ALA A 83 0.80 1.87 -9.82
N LEU A 84 0.24 2.02 -11.02
CA LEU A 84 0.84 1.49 -12.25
C LEU A 84 2.07 2.29 -12.71
N THR A 85 2.14 3.58 -12.40
CA THR A 85 3.31 4.42 -12.73
C THR A 85 4.43 4.36 -11.69
N ALA A 86 4.17 3.77 -10.52
CA ALA A 86 5.12 3.72 -9.42
C ALA A 86 6.10 2.53 -9.51
N VAL A 87 5.89 1.60 -10.43
CA VAL A 87 6.72 0.41 -10.69
C VAL A 87 7.48 0.60 -11.99
#